data_AF-A0A955HUQ6-F1
#
_entry.id   AF-A0A955HUQ6-F1
#
_cell.length_a   1.000
_cell.length_b   1.000
_cell.length_c   1.000
_cell.angle_alpha   90.00
_cell.angle_beta   90.00
_cell.angle_gamma   90.00
#
_symmetry.space_group_name_H-M   'P 1'
#
loop_
_entity.id
_entity.type
_entity.pdbx_description
1 polymer ?
#
loop_
_entity_poly.entity_id
_entity_poly.type
_entity_poly.pdbx_seq_one_letter_code
_entity_poly.pdbx_strand_id
1 'polypeptide(L)'
;MNFPEPHNQRETFTPNNALWTSIGLVATAFGLTLIYFMMRAVMAVGGYCAEGGPYVIATPCPDNVAMLTPISIFTMIVGIFIYMGNRAKNGPDWTMFWWSALFLSLGWNFVEFSIYPPDGSGIAWGWIICAVLFGLMGFAPLLLIGSGGLPHPLFGREKEGIKAPESGLESRNFLLVLHFGSVLVGFFLAQFLLQSLS
;
A
#
# COMPACT_ATOMS: atom_id res chain seq x y z
N MET A 1 -3.74 53.03 -9.88
CA MET A 1 -2.94 51.94 -9.29
C MET A 1 -3.77 50.68 -9.42
N ASN A 2 -3.43 49.79 -10.36
CA ASN A 2 -4.09 48.51 -10.50
C ASN A 2 -3.58 47.60 -9.38
N PHE A 3 -4.42 47.32 -8.40
CA PHE A 3 -4.17 46.21 -7.49
C PHE A 3 -4.28 44.93 -8.33
N PRO A 4 -3.26 44.08 -8.41
CA PRO A 4 -3.43 42.77 -9.01
C PRO A 4 -4.51 42.04 -8.20
N GLU A 5 -5.53 41.52 -8.88
CA GLU A 5 -6.53 40.67 -8.22
C GLU A 5 -5.81 39.57 -7.43
N PRO A 6 -6.29 39.22 -6.22
CA PRO A 6 -5.83 38.02 -5.56
C PRO A 6 -6.27 36.86 -6.44
N HIS A 7 -5.36 36.45 -7.32
CA HIS A 7 -5.30 35.15 -7.95
C HIS A 7 -5.66 34.17 -6.86
N ASN A 8 -6.92 33.77 -6.93
CA ASN A 8 -7.57 32.84 -6.05
C ASN A 8 -6.94 31.48 -6.34
N GLN A 9 -5.67 31.33 -5.92
CA GLN A 9 -4.91 30.09 -5.83
C GLN A 9 -5.49 29.30 -4.66
N ARG A 10 -6.81 29.12 -4.70
CA ARG A 10 -7.42 27.87 -4.30
C ARG A 10 -6.59 26.80 -4.99
N GLU A 11 -5.65 26.18 -4.27
CA GLU A 11 -5.09 24.88 -4.65
C GLU A 11 -6.24 23.88 -4.58
N THR A 12 -7.09 24.00 -5.59
CA THR A 12 -8.39 23.39 -5.70
C THR A 12 -8.15 22.01 -6.21
N PHE A 13 -8.77 21.06 -5.53
CA PHE A 13 -9.13 19.77 -6.06
C PHE A 13 -9.44 19.90 -7.57
N THR A 14 -8.53 19.41 -8.42
CA THR A 14 -8.77 19.32 -9.86
C THR A 14 -9.25 17.90 -10.15
N PRO A 15 -10.20 17.73 -11.09
CA PRO A 15 -10.63 16.39 -11.53
C PRO A 15 -9.45 15.51 -11.96
N ASN A 16 -8.42 16.12 -12.56
CA ASN A 16 -7.21 15.43 -12.97
C ASN A 16 -6.42 14.87 -11.76
N ASN A 17 -6.23 15.66 -10.70
CA ASN A 17 -5.53 15.19 -9.50
C ASN A 17 -6.30 14.06 -8.80
N ALA A 18 -7.64 14.16 -8.76
CA ALA A 18 -8.50 13.11 -8.21
C ALA A 18 -8.36 11.79 -8.99
N LEU A 19 -8.28 11.87 -10.32
CA LEU A 19 -8.06 10.72 -11.17
C LEU A 19 -6.70 10.07 -10.92
N TRP A 20 -5.61 10.85 -10.94
CA TRP A 20 -4.25 10.32 -10.75
C TRP A 20 -4.03 9.72 -9.36
N THR A 21 -4.57 10.36 -8.31
CA THR A 21 -4.49 9.82 -6.94
C THR A 21 -5.27 8.51 -6.81
N SER A 22 -6.44 8.40 -7.46
CA SER A 22 -7.22 7.16 -7.52
C SER A 22 -6.45 6.04 -8.24
N ILE A 23 -5.88 6.34 -9.42
CA ILE A 23 -5.06 5.38 -10.19
C ILE A 23 -3.86 4.92 -9.36
N GLY A 24 -3.16 5.84 -8.70
CA GLY A 24 -2.03 5.52 -7.83
C GLY A 24 -2.42 4.59 -6.68
N LEU A 25 -3.56 4.84 -6.02
CA LEU A 25 -4.07 3.99 -4.95
C LEU A 25 -4.54 2.62 -5.44
N VAL A 26 -5.23 2.54 -6.58
CA VAL A 26 -5.61 1.27 -7.22
C VAL A 26 -4.36 0.44 -7.48
N ALA A 27 -3.34 1.01 -8.12
CA ALA A 27 -2.09 0.33 -8.45
C ALA A 27 -1.32 -0.11 -7.18
N THR A 28 -1.27 0.75 -6.16
CA THR A 28 -0.63 0.43 -4.88
C THR A 28 -1.32 -0.74 -4.18
N ALA A 29 -2.66 -0.70 -4.06
CA ALA A 29 -3.44 -1.75 -3.43
C ALA A 29 -3.38 -3.06 -4.23
N PHE A 30 -3.42 -2.97 -5.57
CA PHE A 30 -3.27 -4.12 -6.46
C PHE A 30 -1.90 -4.79 -6.30
N GLY A 31 -0.82 -4.02 -6.36
CA GLY A 31 0.54 -4.53 -6.20
C GLY A 31 0.77 -5.13 -4.80
N LEU A 32 0.28 -4.46 -3.75
CA LEU A 32 0.32 -4.98 -2.37
C LEU A 32 -0.44 -6.30 -2.22
N THR A 33 -1.63 -6.41 -2.84
CA THR A 33 -2.42 -7.64 -2.79
C THR A 33 -1.71 -8.77 -3.52
N LEU A 34 -1.17 -8.50 -4.72
CA LEU A 34 -0.42 -9.51 -5.46
C LEU A 34 0.81 -10.01 -4.70
N ILE A 35 1.65 -9.11 -4.18
CA ILE A 35 2.86 -9.54 -3.44
C ILE A 35 2.49 -10.34 -2.18
N TYR A 36 1.38 -9.99 -1.52
CA TYR A 36 0.87 -10.74 -0.38
C TYR A 36 0.54 -12.19 -0.76
N PHE A 37 -0.16 -12.43 -1.87
CA PHE A 37 -0.48 -13.80 -2.31
C PHE A 37 0.73 -14.54 -2.91
N MET A 38 1.61 -13.83 -3.62
CA MET A 38 2.84 -14.44 -4.15
C MET A 38 3.75 -14.95 -3.03
N MET A 39 3.88 -14.17 -1.95
CA MET A 39 4.62 -14.61 -0.76
C MET A 39 4.02 -15.89 -0.18
N ARG A 40 2.69 -16.02 -0.08
CA ARG A 40 2.05 -17.24 0.40
C ARG A 40 2.33 -18.44 -0.50
N ALA A 41 2.31 -18.24 -1.82
CA ALA A 41 2.66 -19.29 -2.78
C ALA A 41 4.11 -19.78 -2.59
N VAL A 42 5.06 -18.86 -2.37
CA VAL A 42 6.47 -19.21 -2.09
C VAL A 42 6.62 -19.89 -0.73
N MET A 43 5.94 -19.41 0.30
CA MET A 43 6.00 -20.00 1.63
C MET A 43 5.37 -21.40 1.66
N ALA A 44 4.35 -21.67 0.85
CA ALA A 44 3.72 -22.99 0.73
C ALA A 44 4.69 -24.06 0.19
N VAL A 45 5.70 -23.68 -0.60
CA VAL A 45 6.72 -24.60 -1.14
C VAL A 45 8.01 -24.65 -0.31
N GLY A 46 8.05 -23.98 0.85
CA GLY A 46 9.21 -23.99 1.76
C GLY A 46 9.96 -22.65 1.87
N GLY A 47 9.42 -21.56 1.31
CA GLY A 47 9.96 -20.21 1.48
C GLY A 47 11.06 -19.83 0.49
N TYR A 48 11.44 -20.74 -0.41
CA TYR A 48 12.32 -20.45 -1.53
C TYR A 48 11.88 -21.26 -2.74
N CYS A 49 12.00 -20.66 -3.92
CA CYS A 49 11.83 -21.36 -5.18
C CYS A 49 12.70 -20.67 -6.23
N ALA A 50 13.05 -21.40 -7.29
CA ALA A 50 13.74 -20.83 -8.44
C ALA A 50 13.15 -21.38 -9.73
N GLU A 51 13.20 -20.58 -10.77
CA GLU A 51 12.77 -20.96 -12.11
C GLU A 51 13.73 -20.36 -13.13
N GLY A 52 14.20 -21.18 -14.06
CA GLY A 52 15.18 -20.79 -15.07
C GLY A 52 16.60 -20.62 -14.52
N GLY A 53 17.57 -21.27 -15.18
CA GLY A 53 18.98 -21.11 -14.85
C GLY A 53 19.84 -22.29 -15.30
N PRO A 54 21.18 -22.15 -15.30
CA PRO A 54 22.11 -23.22 -15.62
C PRO A 54 22.32 -24.21 -14.47
N TYR A 55 21.70 -23.97 -13.31
CA TYR A 55 21.84 -24.79 -12.10
C TYR A 55 20.65 -25.72 -11.90
N VAL A 56 20.88 -26.85 -11.23
CA VAL A 56 19.82 -27.81 -10.87
C VAL A 56 18.90 -27.18 -9.83
N ILE A 57 17.64 -26.97 -10.20
CA ILE A 57 16.61 -26.38 -9.35
C ILE A 57 16.14 -27.44 -8.35
N ALA A 58 16.39 -27.21 -7.05
CA ALA A 58 15.95 -28.11 -5.98
C ALA A 58 14.43 -28.01 -5.72
N THR A 59 13.85 -26.83 -5.90
CA THR A 59 12.42 -26.56 -5.66
C THR A 59 11.89 -25.64 -6.77
N PRO A 60 11.07 -26.17 -7.71
CA PRO A 60 10.51 -25.36 -8.78
C PRO A 60 9.50 -24.34 -8.23
N CYS A 61 9.46 -23.14 -8.81
CA CYS A 61 8.44 -22.16 -8.46
C CYS A 61 7.05 -22.59 -8.94
N PRO A 62 5.99 -22.28 -8.15
CA PRO A 62 4.63 -22.36 -8.65
C PRO A 62 4.43 -21.42 -9.84
N ASP A 63 3.51 -21.78 -10.74
CA ASP A 63 3.24 -21.04 -11.96
C ASP A 63 2.98 -19.56 -11.69
N ASN A 64 3.49 -18.70 -12.57
CA ASN A 64 3.33 -17.23 -12.56
C ASN A 64 4.01 -16.49 -11.39
N VAL A 65 4.50 -17.17 -10.34
CA VAL A 65 5.13 -16.51 -9.19
C VAL A 65 6.40 -15.76 -9.59
N ALA A 66 7.25 -16.36 -10.42
CA ALA A 66 8.50 -15.77 -10.87
C ALA A 66 8.29 -14.44 -11.63
N MET A 67 7.18 -14.33 -12.36
CA MET A 67 6.83 -13.13 -13.13
C MET A 67 6.00 -12.12 -12.33
N LEU A 68 4.98 -12.59 -11.59
CA LEU A 68 4.07 -11.71 -10.85
C LEU A 68 4.74 -11.04 -9.65
N THR A 69 5.72 -11.69 -9.02
CA THR A 69 6.45 -11.12 -7.88
C THR A 69 7.12 -9.77 -8.23
N PRO A 70 8.03 -9.69 -9.23
CA PRO A 70 8.62 -8.41 -9.59
C PRO A 70 7.59 -7.41 -10.12
N ILE A 71 6.61 -7.85 -10.91
CA ILE A 71 5.53 -6.97 -11.41
C ILE A 71 4.79 -6.31 -10.24
N SER A 72 4.40 -7.08 -9.23
CA SER A 72 3.66 -6.57 -8.08
C SER A 72 4.44 -5.49 -7.31
N ILE A 73 5.75 -5.68 -7.13
CA ILE A 73 6.63 -4.72 -6.47
C ILE A 73 6.70 -3.43 -7.27
N PHE A 74 6.97 -3.51 -8.58
CA PHE A 74 7.07 -2.32 -9.41
C PHE A 74 5.73 -1.60 -9.56
N THR A 75 4.62 -2.32 -9.71
CA THR A 75 3.28 -1.73 -9.77
C THR A 75 2.94 -1.00 -8.47
N MET A 76 3.28 -1.58 -7.32
CA MET A 76 3.07 -0.92 -6.03
C MET A 76 3.92 0.35 -5.88
N ILE A 77 5.22 0.26 -6.19
CA ILE A 77 6.16 1.40 -6.10
C ILE A 77 5.73 2.53 -7.05
N VAL A 78 5.46 2.21 -8.32
CA VAL A 78 5.00 3.22 -9.29
C VAL A 78 3.66 3.82 -8.84
N GLY A 79 2.73 3.00 -8.34
CA GLY A 79 1.45 3.46 -7.82
C GLY A 79 1.59 4.50 -6.70
N ILE A 80 2.46 4.24 -5.71
CA ILE A 80 2.64 5.18 -4.61
C ILE A 80 3.32 6.48 -5.07
N PHE A 81 4.27 6.42 -6.00
CA PHE A 81 4.89 7.63 -6.56
C PHE A 81 3.91 8.47 -7.39
N ILE A 82 3.01 7.83 -8.16
CA ILE A 82 1.92 8.52 -8.86
C ILE A 82 1.00 9.23 -7.85
N TYR A 83 0.63 8.55 -6.76
CA TYR A 83 -0.18 9.14 -5.70
C TYR A 83 0.53 10.35 -5.05
N MET A 84 1.80 10.20 -4.68
CA MET A 84 2.60 11.26 -4.05
C MET A 84 2.77 12.49 -4.94
N GLY A 85 2.94 12.31 -6.25
CA GLY A 85 3.11 13.39 -7.21
C GLY A 85 1.84 14.20 -7.49
N ASN A 86 0.66 13.63 -7.23
CA ASN A 86 -0.63 14.22 -7.61
C ASN A 86 -1.56 14.55 -6.42
N ARG A 87 -1.12 14.27 -5.18
CA ARG A 87 -1.92 14.54 -3.97
C ARG A 87 -2.18 16.04 -3.77
N ALA A 88 -3.41 16.37 -3.38
CA ALA A 88 -3.77 17.75 -3.02
C ALA A 88 -3.21 18.12 -1.63
N LYS A 89 -2.70 19.36 -1.45
CA LYS A 89 -2.11 19.80 -0.18
C LYS A 89 -3.08 19.79 1.02
N ASN A 90 -4.39 19.83 0.77
CA ASN A 90 -5.43 19.80 1.80
C ASN A 90 -6.23 18.47 1.82
N GLY A 91 -5.80 17.46 1.08
CA GLY A 91 -6.44 16.14 1.02
C GLY A 91 -5.95 15.19 2.12
N PRO A 92 -6.65 14.06 2.34
CA PRO A 92 -6.16 12.99 3.22
C PRO A 92 -4.86 12.40 2.65
N ASP A 93 -3.81 12.33 3.50
CA ASP A 93 -2.50 11.82 3.11
C ASP A 93 -2.31 10.36 3.54
N TRP A 94 -2.32 9.46 2.57
CA TRP A 94 -2.11 8.03 2.78
C TRP A 94 -0.65 7.59 2.65
N THR A 95 0.26 8.53 2.37
CA THR A 95 1.66 8.23 2.01
C THR A 95 2.46 7.62 3.15
N MET A 96 2.06 7.79 4.40
CA MET A 96 2.76 7.12 5.51
C MET A 96 2.23 5.70 5.77
N PHE A 97 1.01 5.40 5.32
CA PHE A 97 0.36 4.13 5.59
C PHE A 97 0.79 3.01 4.64
N TRP A 98 1.26 3.29 3.43
CA TRP A 98 1.67 2.21 2.50
C TRP A 98 2.85 1.39 3.05
N TRP A 99 3.79 2.02 3.77
CA TRP A 99 4.89 1.31 4.42
C TRP A 99 4.35 0.36 5.49
N SER A 100 3.49 0.87 6.37
CA SER A 100 2.86 0.06 7.42
C SER A 100 2.05 -1.07 6.81
N ALA A 101 1.27 -0.78 5.76
CA ALA A 101 0.46 -1.76 5.04
C ALA A 101 1.34 -2.85 4.41
N LEU A 102 2.45 -2.50 3.78
CA LEU A 102 3.39 -3.45 3.19
C LEU A 102 3.97 -4.38 4.25
N PHE A 103 4.62 -3.83 5.27
CA PHE A 103 5.35 -4.64 6.25
C PHE A 103 4.42 -5.44 7.15
N LEU A 104 3.27 -4.89 7.56
CA LEU A 104 2.30 -5.62 8.37
C LEU A 104 1.61 -6.73 7.56
N SER A 105 1.31 -6.51 6.28
CA SER A 105 0.72 -7.56 5.43
C SER A 105 1.70 -8.71 5.21
N LEU A 106 2.98 -8.42 4.92
CA LEU A 106 4.00 -9.45 4.76
C LEU A 106 4.33 -10.14 6.11
N GLY A 107 4.37 -9.37 7.20
CA GLY A 107 4.52 -9.89 8.56
C GLY A 107 3.40 -10.86 8.95
N TRP A 108 2.16 -10.57 8.54
CA TRP A 108 1.02 -11.45 8.78
C TRP A 108 1.20 -12.85 8.16
N ASN A 109 1.72 -12.92 6.94
CA ASN A 109 2.04 -14.21 6.31
C ASN A 109 3.04 -15.00 7.16
N PHE A 110 4.09 -14.36 7.69
CA PHE A 110 5.05 -15.04 8.55
C PHE A 110 4.43 -15.56 9.86
N VAL A 111 3.52 -14.80 10.47
CA VAL A 111 2.80 -15.25 11.68
C VAL A 111 2.00 -16.51 11.38
N GLU A 112 1.18 -16.49 10.31
CA GLU A 112 0.31 -17.60 9.98
C GLU A 112 1.09 -18.87 9.66
N PHE A 113 2.09 -18.76 8.78
CA PHE A 113 2.93 -19.88 8.40
C PHE A 113 3.78 -20.39 9.57
N SER A 114 4.17 -19.53 10.52
CA SER A 114 4.93 -19.98 11.71
C SER A 114 4.16 -20.93 12.63
N ILE A 115 2.83 -20.76 12.67
CA ILE A 115 1.91 -21.57 13.49
C ILE A 115 1.46 -22.82 12.71
N TYR A 116 1.26 -22.68 11.40
CA TYR A 116 0.79 -23.74 10.52
C TYR A 116 1.75 -23.95 9.34
N PRO A 117 2.94 -24.53 9.56
CA PRO A 117 3.88 -24.69 8.48
C PRO A 117 3.50 -25.86 7.55
N PRO A 118 3.85 -25.79 6.26
CA PRO A 118 3.47 -26.78 5.25
C PRO A 118 4.10 -28.15 5.47
N ASP A 119 5.22 -28.21 6.18
CA ASP A 119 5.97 -29.43 6.50
C ASP A 119 5.42 -30.17 7.73
N GLY A 120 4.42 -29.59 8.42
CA GLY A 120 3.84 -30.13 9.64
C GLY A 120 4.82 -30.24 10.81
N SER A 121 5.98 -29.57 10.75
CA SER A 121 7.09 -29.76 11.69
C SER A 121 6.92 -29.06 13.06
N GLY A 122 5.72 -28.63 13.41
CA GLY A 122 5.45 -27.88 14.64
C GLY A 122 5.67 -26.38 14.43
N ILE A 123 6.34 -25.70 15.35
CA ILE A 123 6.53 -24.23 15.28
C ILE A 123 7.79 -23.90 14.47
N ALA A 124 7.63 -23.13 13.39
CA ALA A 124 8.74 -22.67 12.55
C ALA A 124 9.37 -21.38 13.10
N TRP A 125 10.39 -21.52 13.96
CA TRP A 125 11.07 -20.40 14.62
C TRP A 125 11.66 -19.35 13.67
N GLY A 126 12.16 -19.77 12.50
CA GLY A 126 12.70 -18.85 11.50
C GLY A 126 11.65 -17.84 11.02
N TRP A 127 10.41 -18.27 10.86
CA TRP A 127 9.31 -17.41 10.42
C TRP A 127 8.82 -16.49 11.54
N ILE A 128 8.89 -16.91 12.81
CA ILE A 128 8.60 -16.04 13.95
C ILE A 128 9.55 -14.83 13.99
N ILE A 129 10.84 -15.05 13.79
CA ILE A 129 11.83 -13.97 13.78
C ILE A 129 11.48 -12.96 12.67
N CYS A 130 11.16 -13.44 11.48
CA CYS A 130 10.73 -12.60 10.37
C CYS A 130 9.44 -11.84 10.70
N ALA A 131 8.44 -12.50 11.30
CA ALA A 131 7.19 -11.87 11.72
C ALA A 131 7.42 -10.70 12.69
N VAL A 132 8.29 -10.89 13.69
CA VAL A 132 8.63 -9.83 14.65
C VAL A 132 9.35 -8.68 13.97
N LEU A 133 10.35 -8.96 13.14
CA LEU A 133 11.10 -7.93 12.42
C LEU A 133 10.19 -7.09 11.49
N PHE A 134 9.35 -7.75 10.69
CA PHE A 134 8.39 -7.08 9.81
C PHE A 134 7.34 -6.32 10.60
N GLY A 135 6.87 -6.87 11.73
CA GLY A 135 5.99 -6.17 12.66
C GLY A 135 6.63 -4.88 13.15
N LEU A 136 7.85 -4.92 13.67
CA LEU A 136 8.57 -3.74 14.15
C LEU A 136 8.76 -2.68 13.04
N MET A 137 9.15 -3.11 11.84
CA MET A 137 9.29 -2.21 10.69
C MET A 137 7.96 -1.61 10.24
N GLY A 138 6.88 -2.38 10.30
CA GLY A 138 5.52 -1.93 9.95
C GLY A 138 4.89 -1.02 11.00
N PHE A 139 5.23 -1.18 12.28
CA PHE A 139 4.77 -0.29 13.35
C PHE A 139 5.57 1.01 13.44
N ALA A 140 6.79 1.07 12.89
CA ALA A 140 7.62 2.27 12.97
C ALA A 140 6.93 3.56 12.48
N PRO A 141 6.25 3.61 11.31
CA PRO A 141 5.53 4.80 10.87
C PRO A 141 4.37 5.16 11.79
N LEU A 142 3.66 4.16 12.34
CA LEU A 142 2.53 4.35 13.23
C LEU A 142 2.96 4.98 14.56
N LEU A 143 4.11 4.53 15.09
CA LEU A 143 4.70 5.10 16.32
C LEU A 143 5.19 6.54 16.11
N LEU A 144 5.75 6.85 14.94
CA LEU A 144 6.17 8.22 14.60
C LEU A 144 4.98 9.19 14.52
N ILE A 145 3.83 8.72 14.03
CA ILE A 145 2.60 9.50 14.01
C ILE A 145 2.06 9.69 15.44
N GLY A 146 2.02 8.63 16.24
CA GLY A 146 1.45 8.66 17.59
C GLY A 146 2.29 9.43 18.63
N SER A 147 3.61 9.53 18.42
CA SER A 147 4.54 10.20 19.35
C SER A 147 4.64 11.72 19.18
N GLY A 148 3.89 12.32 18.25
CA GLY A 148 3.87 13.78 18.04
C GLY A 148 5.16 14.36 17.43
N GLY A 149 6.12 13.52 17.03
CA GLY A 149 7.43 13.93 16.52
C GLY A 149 7.44 14.47 15.08
N LEU A 150 6.37 14.23 14.31
CA LEU A 150 6.19 14.77 12.96
C LEU A 150 4.92 15.61 12.90
N PRO A 151 4.98 16.89 12.45
CA PRO A 151 3.79 17.68 12.16
C PRO A 151 3.14 17.14 10.88
N HIS A 152 2.49 15.98 10.97
CA HIS A 152 1.78 15.36 9.86
C HIS A 152 0.29 15.72 9.96
N PRO A 153 -0.25 16.53 9.04
CA PRO A 153 -1.68 16.70 8.95
C PRO A 153 -2.28 15.44 8.30
N LEU A 154 -2.44 14.36 9.07
CA LEU A 154 -3.29 13.20 8.68
C LEU A 154 -4.69 13.68 8.26
N PHE A 155 -5.14 14.73 8.93
CA PHE A 155 -6.23 15.60 8.53
C PHE A 155 -5.60 17.00 8.33
N GLY A 156 -5.75 17.60 7.14
CA GLY A 156 -5.28 18.96 6.83
C GLY A 156 -5.41 19.91 8.02
N ARG A 157 -4.34 20.67 8.35
CA ARG A 157 -4.36 21.66 9.44
C ARG A 157 -5.50 22.64 9.20
N GLU A 158 -6.60 22.51 9.94
CA GLU A 158 -7.53 23.61 10.12
C GLU A 158 -6.77 24.66 10.91
N LYS A 159 -6.49 25.80 10.28
CA LYS A 159 -5.86 26.92 11.00
C LYS A 159 -6.88 27.36 12.05
N GLU A 160 -6.56 27.13 13.33
CA GLU A 160 -7.39 27.56 14.45
C GLU A 160 -7.78 29.04 14.26
N GLY A 161 -9.06 29.29 14.02
CA GLY A 161 -9.62 30.63 13.77
C GLY A 161 -10.28 30.84 12.40
N ILE A 162 -10.08 29.96 11.42
CA ILE A 162 -10.76 30.02 10.12
C ILE A 162 -11.62 28.75 10.00
N LYS A 163 -12.92 28.85 10.29
CA LYS A 163 -13.88 27.79 9.96
C LYS A 163 -13.70 27.45 8.48
N ALA A 164 -13.36 26.19 8.19
CA ALA A 164 -13.38 25.72 6.82
C ALA A 164 -14.78 25.99 6.22
N PRO A 165 -14.90 26.63 5.05
CA PRO A 165 -16.20 26.77 4.41
C PRO A 165 -16.80 25.37 4.19
N GLU A 166 -18.13 25.21 4.36
CA GLU A 166 -18.82 23.91 4.23
C GLU A 166 -18.41 23.13 2.95
N SER A 167 -18.18 23.86 1.85
CA SER A 167 -17.73 23.30 0.58
C SER A 167 -16.37 22.57 0.64
N GLY A 168 -15.50 22.95 1.57
CA GLY A 168 -14.21 22.29 1.81
C GLY A 168 -14.36 20.97 2.57
N LEU A 169 -15.36 20.83 3.44
CA LEU A 169 -15.62 19.60 4.19
C LEU A 169 -16.25 18.53 3.29
N GLU A 170 -17.19 18.93 2.44
CA GLU A 170 -17.83 18.05 1.45
C GLU A 170 -16.82 17.45 0.46
N SER A 171 -15.88 18.28 -0.03
CA SER A 171 -14.80 17.86 -0.93
C SER A 171 -13.86 16.81 -0.29
N ARG A 172 -13.61 16.92 1.03
CA ARG A 172 -12.75 15.98 1.77
C ARG A 172 -13.44 14.63 1.95
N ASN A 173 -14.72 14.63 2.31
CA ASN A 173 -15.51 13.41 2.44
C ASN A 173 -15.61 12.67 1.10
N PHE A 174 -15.82 13.41 0.00
CA PHE A 174 -15.82 12.85 -1.34
C PHE A 174 -14.48 12.17 -1.69
N LEU A 175 -13.35 12.83 -1.43
CA LEU A 175 -12.01 12.27 -1.64
C LEU A 175 -11.75 11.03 -0.79
N LEU A 176 -12.19 11.02 0.46
CA LEU A 176 -12.07 9.85 1.33
C LEU A 176 -12.81 8.65 0.72
N VAL A 177 -14.08 8.82 0.34
CA VAL A 177 -14.90 7.77 -0.28
C VAL A 177 -14.26 7.27 -1.57
N LEU A 178 -13.75 8.19 -2.40
CA LEU A 178 -13.07 7.86 -3.66
C LEU A 178 -11.78 7.04 -3.40
N HIS A 179 -10.96 7.44 -2.43
CA HIS A 179 -9.75 6.72 -2.05
C HIS A 179 -10.05 5.33 -1.49
N PHE A 180 -11.05 5.19 -0.62
CA PHE A 180 -11.49 3.87 -0.13
C PHE A 180 -12.01 2.99 -1.27
N GLY A 181 -12.83 3.55 -2.16
CA GLY A 181 -13.31 2.85 -3.36
C GLY A 181 -12.15 2.38 -4.24
N SER A 182 -11.12 3.22 -4.42
CA SER A 182 -9.92 2.89 -5.21
C SER A 182 -9.14 1.71 -4.61
N VAL A 183 -8.98 1.67 -3.29
CA VAL A 183 -8.32 0.55 -2.60
C VAL A 183 -9.10 -0.75 -2.80
N LEU A 184 -10.42 -0.71 -2.65
CA LEU A 184 -11.28 -1.88 -2.87
C LEU A 184 -11.19 -2.38 -4.32
N VAL A 185 -11.24 -1.47 -5.29
CA VAL A 185 -11.08 -1.80 -6.72
C VAL A 185 -9.72 -2.47 -6.96
N GLY A 186 -8.63 -1.94 -6.43
CA GLY A 186 -7.30 -2.54 -6.55
C GLY A 186 -7.23 -3.96 -5.95
N PHE A 187 -7.84 -4.17 -4.77
CA PHE A 187 -7.92 -5.48 -4.14
C PHE A 187 -8.71 -6.49 -4.99
N PHE A 188 -9.91 -6.13 -5.45
CA PHE A 188 -10.74 -7.02 -6.26
C PHE A 188 -10.14 -7.30 -7.63
N LEU A 189 -9.47 -6.34 -8.26
CA LEU A 189 -8.74 -6.57 -9.51
C LEU A 189 -7.61 -7.57 -9.33
N ALA A 190 -6.87 -7.50 -8.22
CA ALA A 190 -5.83 -8.48 -7.92
C ALA A 190 -6.43 -9.87 -7.69
N GLN A 191 -7.54 -9.97 -6.96
CA GLN A 191 -8.25 -11.24 -6.77
C GLN A 191 -8.75 -11.83 -8.10
N PHE A 192 -9.36 -11.00 -8.94
CA PHE A 192 -9.84 -11.41 -10.25
C PHE A 192 -8.70 -11.92 -11.14
N LEU A 193 -7.56 -11.21 -11.16
CA LEU A 193 -6.38 -11.65 -11.88
C LEU A 193 -5.89 -13.00 -11.37
N LEU A 194 -5.77 -13.18 -10.05
CA LEU A 194 -5.33 -14.45 -9.47
C LEU A 194 -6.28 -15.61 -9.81
N GLN A 195 -7.59 -15.38 -9.80
CA GLN A 195 -8.59 -16.37 -10.21
C GLN A 195 -8.54 -16.70 -11.70
N SER A 196 -8.12 -15.75 -12.54
CA SER A 196 -7.97 -15.98 -13.99
C SER A 196 -6.70 -16.76 -14.35
N LEU A 197 -5.74 -16.83 -13.42
CA LEU A 197 -4.44 -17.48 -13.59
C LEU A 197 -4.33 -18.85 -12.89
N SER A 198 -5.31 -19.20 -12.05
CA SER A 198 -5.45 -20.49 -11.36
C SER A 198 -6.30 -21.47 -12.16
#